data_AF-A0A352S5T6-F1
#
_entry.id   AF-A0A352S5T6-F1
#
_cell.length_a   1.000
_cell.length_b   1.000
_cell.length_c   1.000
_cell.angle_alpha   90.00
_cell.angle_beta   90.00
_cell.angle_gamma   90.00
#
_symmetry.space_group_name_H-M   'P 1'
#
loop_
_entity.id
_entity.type
_entity.pdbx_description
1 polymer ?
#
loop_
_entity_poly.entity_id
_entity_poly.type
_entity_poly.pdbx_seq_one_letter_code
_entity_poly.pdbx_strand_id
1 'polypeptide(L)'
;EATGVDLFFDIHGDEALPYNFVAGSEMLPGFTAAQRDQQSRFIEAFKRATPDFQDVHGYAASKYNADALKLASKYIGHTFGCLALTLEMPFKDNADLPDPVLGWNGAKSGLLGTSMLQAVLEYLG
;
A
#
# COMPACT_ATOMS: atom_id res chain seq x y z
N GLU A 1 -14.72 -9.17 -12.74
CA GLU A 1 -16.01 -8.86 -12.07
C GLU A 1 -16.72 -10.08 -11.49
N ALA A 2 -16.80 -11.22 -12.20
CA ALA A 2 -17.60 -12.38 -11.78
C ALA A 2 -17.37 -12.91 -10.34
N THR A 3 -16.19 -12.73 -9.75
CA THR A 3 -15.87 -13.18 -8.38
C THR A 3 -16.10 -12.13 -7.30
N GLY A 4 -16.29 -10.86 -7.66
CA GLY A 4 -16.15 -9.74 -6.72
C GLY A 4 -14.69 -9.49 -6.27
N VAL A 5 -14.48 -8.39 -5.54
CA VAL A 5 -13.21 -8.04 -4.88
C VAL A 5 -13.51 -7.27 -3.58
N ASP A 6 -13.09 -7.81 -2.44
CA ASP A 6 -13.29 -7.18 -1.11
C ASP A 6 -12.01 -6.53 -0.56
N LEU A 7 -10.84 -6.93 -1.08
CA LEU A 7 -9.52 -6.42 -0.72
C LEU A 7 -8.57 -6.57 -1.92
N PHE A 8 -7.77 -5.55 -2.22
CA PHE A 8 -6.83 -5.58 -3.35
C PHE A 8 -5.48 -4.94 -3.01
N PHE A 9 -4.41 -5.66 -3.34
CA PHE A 9 -3.04 -5.17 -3.20
C PHE A 9 -2.28 -5.38 -4.52
N ASP A 10 -1.66 -4.31 -4.99
CA ASP A 10 -0.79 -4.30 -6.16
C ASP A 10 0.65 -4.09 -5.68
N ILE A 11 1.54 -5.07 -5.89
CA ILE A 11 2.86 -5.12 -5.26
C ILE A 11 3.94 -4.67 -6.23
N HIS A 12 4.64 -3.59 -5.89
CA HIS A 12 5.60 -2.89 -6.75
C HIS A 12 6.92 -2.60 -6.00
N GLY A 13 7.87 -2.02 -6.73
CA GLY A 13 9.06 -1.43 -6.16
C GLY A 13 9.34 -0.06 -6.75
N ASP A 14 9.83 0.85 -5.92
CA ASP A 14 10.15 2.23 -6.28
C ASP A 14 11.67 2.44 -6.36
N GLU A 15 12.15 3.01 -7.46
CA GLU A 15 13.57 3.20 -7.73
C GLU A 15 14.16 4.42 -6.99
N ALA A 16 13.32 5.34 -6.52
CA ALA A 16 13.72 6.65 -6.03
C ALA A 16 13.68 6.76 -4.49
N LEU A 17 12.57 6.39 -3.88
CA LEU A 17 12.29 6.53 -2.46
C LEU A 17 12.87 5.34 -1.67
N PRO A 18 13.68 5.57 -0.63
CA PRO A 18 14.23 4.52 0.21
C PRO A 18 13.26 4.14 1.35
N TYR A 19 11.98 3.88 1.05
CA TYR A 19 10.98 3.55 2.07
C TYR A 19 9.96 2.54 1.55
N ASN A 20 9.39 1.73 2.44
CA ASN A 20 8.17 0.98 2.13
C ASN A 20 6.95 1.85 2.43
N PHE A 21 6.03 1.99 1.48
CA PHE A 21 4.83 2.82 1.63
C PHE A 21 3.67 2.28 0.80
N VAL A 22 2.46 2.77 1.05
CA VAL A 22 1.30 2.49 0.20
C VAL A 22 0.78 3.75 -0.47
N ALA A 23 0.27 3.60 -1.69
CA ALA A 23 -0.48 4.63 -2.41
C ALA A 23 -1.93 4.17 -2.58
N GLY A 24 -2.85 4.90 -1.93
CA GLY A 24 -4.26 4.56 -1.90
C GLY A 24 -5.08 5.11 -3.07
N SER A 25 -6.38 5.26 -2.82
CA SER A 25 -7.38 5.72 -3.78
C SER A 25 -8.00 7.07 -3.41
N GLU A 26 -7.44 7.78 -2.43
CA GLU A 26 -7.99 9.00 -1.85
C GLU A 26 -8.14 10.18 -2.81
N MET A 27 -7.46 10.14 -3.95
CA MET A 27 -7.58 11.13 -5.01
C MET A 27 -8.77 10.89 -5.94
N LEU A 28 -9.36 9.69 -5.95
CA LEU A 28 -10.39 9.32 -6.91
C LEU A 28 -11.72 10.06 -6.64
N PRO A 29 -12.46 10.45 -7.70
CA PRO A 29 -13.84 10.91 -7.55
C PRO A 29 -14.68 9.82 -6.88
N GLY A 30 -15.48 10.20 -5.88
CA GLY A 30 -16.34 9.26 -5.16
C GLY A 30 -15.67 8.49 -4.04
N PHE A 31 -14.39 8.74 -3.72
CA PHE A 31 -13.74 8.16 -2.55
C PHE A 31 -14.46 8.59 -1.26
N THR A 32 -15.08 7.63 -0.59
CA THR A 32 -15.99 7.86 0.54
C THR A 32 -15.26 8.02 1.87
N ALA A 33 -15.95 8.57 2.87
CA ALA A 33 -15.44 8.61 4.25
C ALA A 33 -15.22 7.20 4.82
N ALA A 34 -16.06 6.22 4.45
CA ALA A 34 -15.91 4.83 4.89
C ALA A 34 -14.65 4.18 4.30
N GLN A 35 -14.36 4.41 3.01
CA GLN A 35 -13.12 3.93 2.38
C GLN A 35 -11.88 4.60 2.99
N ARG A 36 -11.98 5.89 3.35
CA ARG A 36 -10.91 6.59 4.08
C ARG A 36 -10.63 5.93 5.42
N ASP A 37 -11.66 5.64 6.20
CA ASP A 37 -11.52 4.98 7.50
C ASP A 37 -10.93 3.58 7.37
N GLN A 38 -11.41 2.79 6.40
CA GLN A 38 -10.88 1.46 6.07
C GLN A 38 -9.39 1.50 5.69
N GLN A 39 -8.99 2.45 4.84
CA GLN A 39 -7.59 2.65 4.46
C GLN A 39 -6.73 3.04 5.66
N SER A 40 -7.18 3.98 6.49
CA SER A 40 -6.47 4.38 7.71
C SER A 40 -6.31 3.22 8.69
N ARG A 41 -7.38 2.43 8.92
CA ARG A 41 -7.33 1.24 9.79
C ARG A 41 -6.28 0.24 9.31
N PHE A 42 -6.24 -0.05 8.01
CA PHE A 42 -5.25 -0.97 7.44
C PHE A 42 -3.82 -0.43 7.57
N ILE A 43 -3.59 0.84 7.26
CA ILE A 43 -2.26 1.48 7.39
C ILE A 43 -1.75 1.40 8.83
N GLU A 44 -2.61 1.70 9.80
CA GLU A 44 -2.26 1.60 11.22
C GLU A 44 -1.99 0.16 11.67
N ALA A 45 -2.76 -0.81 11.17
CA ALA A 45 -2.50 -2.23 11.42
C ALA A 45 -1.15 -2.68 10.81
N PHE A 46 -0.82 -2.19 9.62
CA PHE A 46 0.44 -2.55 8.95
C PHE A 46 1.66 -1.95 9.67
N LYS A 47 1.56 -0.71 10.15
CA LYS A 47 2.58 -0.08 11.01
C LYS A 47 2.81 -0.84 12.31
N ARG A 48 1.77 -1.45 12.90
CA ARG A 48 1.91 -2.34 14.06
C ARG A 48 2.54 -3.68 13.70
N ALA A 49 2.23 -4.22 12.53
CA ALA A 49 2.67 -5.54 12.10
C ALA A 49 4.16 -5.61 11.70
N THR A 50 4.75 -4.48 11.29
CA THR A 50 6.18 -4.42 10.96
C THR A 50 6.75 -3.01 11.13
N PRO A 51 7.98 -2.87 11.65
CA PRO A 51 8.66 -1.58 11.68
C PRO A 51 9.24 -1.18 10.31
N ASP A 52 9.21 -2.07 9.30
CA ASP A 52 9.67 -1.76 7.94
C ASP A 52 8.69 -0.89 7.13
N PHE A 53 7.43 -0.76 7.58
CA PHE A 53 6.39 -0.01 6.91
C PHE A 53 6.13 1.35 7.59
N GLN A 54 5.87 2.39 6.78
CA GLN A 54 5.62 3.75 7.24
C GLN A 54 4.64 4.51 6.33
N ASP A 55 4.13 5.66 6.80
CA ASP A 55 3.15 6.52 6.11
C ASP A 55 3.55 8.01 6.07
N VAL A 56 4.81 8.33 6.34
CA VAL A 56 5.37 9.69 6.33
C VAL A 56 5.89 10.07 4.93
N HIS A 57 6.58 9.14 4.28
CA HIS A 57 7.18 9.28 2.96
C HIS A 57 6.43 8.41 1.95
N GLY A 58 6.15 8.98 0.78
CA GLY A 58 5.45 8.28 -0.29
C GLY A 58 5.07 9.26 -1.40
N TYR A 59 4.26 8.80 -2.35
CA TYR A 59 3.74 9.68 -3.38
C TYR A 59 2.80 10.73 -2.79
N ALA A 60 2.99 11.99 -3.20
CA ALA A 60 2.05 13.04 -2.87
C ALA A 60 0.67 12.70 -3.46
N ALA A 61 -0.38 12.96 -2.69
CA ALA A 61 -1.74 12.90 -3.21
C ALA A 61 -1.89 13.95 -4.34
N SER A 62 -1.73 13.52 -5.59
CA SER A 62 -1.92 14.38 -6.75
C SER A 62 -3.39 14.53 -7.08
N LYS A 63 -3.78 15.64 -7.72
CA LYS A 63 -5.13 15.77 -8.28
C LYS A 63 -5.40 14.63 -9.25
N TYR A 64 -6.61 14.07 -9.18
CA TYR A 64 -7.09 13.08 -10.13
C TYR A 64 -6.90 13.53 -11.57
N ASN A 65 -6.46 12.61 -12.43
CA ASN A 65 -6.60 12.69 -13.88
C ASN A 65 -7.27 11.41 -14.37
N ALA A 66 -7.86 11.45 -15.57
CA ALA A 66 -8.58 10.30 -16.13
C ALA A 66 -7.67 9.07 -16.33
N ASP A 67 -6.36 9.29 -16.48
CA ASP A 67 -5.38 8.21 -16.61
C ASP A 67 -5.12 7.45 -15.30
N ALA A 68 -5.51 8.00 -14.15
CA ALA A 68 -5.38 7.32 -12.87
C ALA A 68 -6.14 5.98 -12.85
N LEU A 69 -7.25 5.86 -13.57
CA LEU A 69 -8.00 4.60 -13.67
C LEU A 69 -7.36 3.55 -14.60
N LYS A 70 -6.21 3.85 -15.22
CA LYS A 70 -5.37 2.83 -15.87
C LYS A 70 -4.47 2.09 -14.86
N LEU A 71 -4.32 2.63 -13.64
CA LEU A 71 -3.58 1.98 -12.56
C LEU A 71 -4.48 0.96 -11.87
N ALA A 72 -3.95 -0.23 -11.59
CA ALA A 72 -4.76 -1.36 -11.12
C ALA A 72 -5.48 -1.07 -9.79
N SER A 73 -4.77 -0.59 -8.77
CA SER A 73 -5.39 -0.28 -7.47
C SER A 73 -6.49 0.79 -7.57
N LYS A 74 -6.33 1.76 -8.49
CA LYS A 74 -7.27 2.86 -8.68
C LYS A 74 -8.52 2.39 -9.43
N TYR A 75 -8.33 1.59 -10.47
CA TYR A 75 -9.43 0.92 -11.16
C TYR A 75 -10.23 0.06 -10.20
N ILE A 76 -9.58 -0.82 -9.46
CA ILE A 76 -10.26 -1.74 -8.53
C ILE A 76 -10.97 -0.96 -7.41
N GLY A 77 -10.31 0.02 -6.79
CA GLY A 77 -10.92 0.85 -5.74
C GLY A 77 -12.15 1.61 -6.22
N HIS A 78 -12.14 2.14 -7.45
CA HIS A 78 -13.31 2.77 -8.06
C HIS A 78 -14.41 1.76 -8.41
N THR A 79 -14.07 0.67 -9.10
CA THR A 79 -15.05 -0.28 -9.63
C THR A 79 -15.73 -1.10 -8.53
N PHE A 80 -15.00 -1.51 -7.50
CA PHE A 80 -15.51 -2.39 -6.44
C PHE A 80 -15.77 -1.68 -5.12
N GLY A 81 -15.27 -0.45 -4.94
CA GLY A 81 -15.46 0.29 -3.69
C GLY A 81 -14.72 -0.30 -2.49
N CYS A 82 -13.86 -1.30 -2.69
CA CYS A 82 -13.11 -1.99 -1.65
C CYS A 82 -11.82 -1.25 -1.26
N LEU A 83 -11.15 -1.71 -0.20
CA LEU A 83 -9.77 -1.31 0.07
C LEU A 83 -8.88 -1.79 -1.08
N ALA A 84 -8.22 -0.85 -1.76
CA ALA A 84 -7.33 -1.14 -2.88
C ALA A 84 -6.07 -0.26 -2.80
N LEU A 85 -4.92 -0.89 -2.58
CA LEU A 85 -3.64 -0.22 -2.32
C LEU A 85 -2.56 -0.70 -3.28
N THR A 86 -1.69 0.22 -3.70
CA THR A 86 -0.38 -0.14 -4.27
C THR A 86 0.64 -0.14 -3.13
N LEU A 87 1.36 -1.24 -2.92
CA LEU A 87 2.50 -1.31 -2.00
C LEU A 87 3.79 -1.13 -2.79
N GLU A 88 4.60 -0.15 -2.40
CA GLU A 88 5.90 0.13 -2.99
C GLU A 88 7.02 -0.27 -2.01
N MET A 89 8.00 -1.02 -2.50
CA MET A 89 9.22 -1.37 -1.77
C MET A 89 10.46 -0.73 -2.40
N PRO A 90 11.46 -0.29 -1.63
CA PRO A 90 12.59 0.43 -2.19
C PRO A 90 13.54 -0.50 -2.96
N PHE A 91 14.00 -0.08 -4.15
CA PHE A 91 15.17 -0.72 -4.79
C PHE A 91 16.48 -0.44 -4.04
N LYS A 92 16.51 0.65 -3.26
CA LYS A 92 17.67 1.07 -2.47
C LYS A 92 17.71 0.29 -1.15
N ASP A 93 17.21 0.91 -0.09
CA ASP A 93 17.04 0.31 1.23
C ASP A 93 15.89 1.01 1.94
N ASN A 94 15.47 0.48 3.09
CA ASN A 94 14.62 1.19 4.03
C ASN A 94 15.47 2.17 4.86
N ALA A 95 15.33 3.48 4.62
CA ALA A 95 16.10 4.51 5.31
C ALA A 95 15.80 4.60 6.82
N ASP A 96 14.62 4.12 7.26
CA ASP A 96 14.29 4.05 8.69
C ASP A 96 15.03 2.91 9.39
N LEU A 97 15.36 1.83 8.66
CA LEU A 97 16.03 0.63 9.16
C LEU A 97 17.05 0.09 8.14
N PRO A 98 18.18 0.80 7.94
CA PRO A 98 19.12 0.47 6.89
C PRO A 98 19.94 -0.79 7.22
N ASP A 99 20.19 -1.61 6.20
CA ASP A 99 21.16 -2.70 6.19
C ASP A 99 22.31 -2.30 5.24
N PRO A 100 23.50 -1.93 5.78
CA PRO A 100 24.61 -1.45 4.95
C PRO A 100 25.27 -2.55 4.11
N VAL A 101 24.96 -3.83 4.34
CA VAL A 101 25.55 -4.96 3.61
C VAL A 101 24.64 -5.36 2.45
N LEU A 102 23.34 -5.48 2.70
CA LEU A 102 22.41 -6.07 1.74
C LEU A 102 21.36 -5.08 1.21
N GLY A 103 21.19 -3.92 1.85
CA GLY A 103 20.10 -3.00 1.55
C GLY A 103 18.72 -3.64 1.71
N TRP A 104 17.76 -3.17 0.91
CA TRP A 104 16.50 -3.89 0.75
C TRP A 104 16.71 -5.10 -0.15
N ASN A 105 16.16 -6.25 0.23
CA ASN A 105 16.40 -7.50 -0.47
C ASN A 105 15.18 -8.44 -0.44
N GLY A 106 15.28 -9.57 -1.14
CA GLY A 106 14.20 -10.55 -1.22
C GLY A 106 13.79 -11.15 0.13
N ALA A 107 14.70 -11.26 1.10
CA ALA A 107 14.37 -11.76 2.44
C ALA A 107 13.53 -10.73 3.21
N LYS A 108 13.90 -9.45 3.18
CA LYS A 108 13.11 -8.35 3.77
C LYS A 108 11.74 -8.23 3.09
N SER A 109 11.67 -8.36 1.76
CA SER A 109 10.38 -8.45 1.04
C SER A 109 9.51 -9.63 1.49
N GLY A 110 10.10 -10.82 1.67
CA GLY A 110 9.36 -11.99 2.15
C GLY A 110 8.81 -11.82 3.57
N LEU A 111 9.58 -11.17 4.45
CA LEU A 111 9.14 -10.82 5.80
C LEU A 111 8.03 -9.77 5.76
N LEU A 112 8.16 -8.72 4.93
CA LEU A 112 7.12 -7.70 4.78
C LEU A 112 5.79 -8.32 4.31
N GLY A 113 5.83 -9.22 3.34
CA GLY A 113 4.64 -9.95 2.89
C GLY A 113 4.02 -10.82 4.00
N THR A 114 4.84 -11.44 4.83
CA THR A 114 4.38 -12.20 6.00
C THR A 114 3.71 -11.29 7.04
N SER A 115 4.32 -10.15 7.35
CA SER A 115 3.74 -9.15 8.25
C SER A 115 2.44 -8.55 7.72
N MET A 116 2.33 -8.34 6.41
CA MET A 116 1.10 -7.83 5.78
C MET A 116 -0.11 -8.74 6.05
N LEU A 117 0.08 -10.07 6.17
CA LEU A 117 -1.00 -10.99 6.54
C LEU A 117 -1.58 -10.71 7.93
N GLN A 118 -0.78 -10.18 8.87
CA GLN A 118 -1.28 -9.76 10.19
C GLN A 118 -2.18 -8.53 10.06
N ALA A 119 -1.78 -7.56 9.23
CA ALA A 119 -2.60 -6.38 8.95
C ALA A 119 -3.91 -6.73 8.22
N VAL A 120 -3.86 -7.70 7.29
CA VAL A 120 -5.06 -8.23 6.63
C VAL A 120 -5.97 -8.93 7.64
N LEU A 121 -5.43 -9.77 8.53
CA LEU A 121 -6.21 -10.43 9.57
C LEU A 121 -6.89 -9.42 10.50
N GLU A 122 -6.18 -8.38 10.94
CA GLU A 122 -6.74 -7.33 11.79
C GLU A 122 -7.80 -6.50 11.04
N TYR A 123 -7.63 -6.26 9.74
CA TYR A 123 -8.62 -5.56 8.93
C TYR A 123 -9.93 -6.35 8.77
N LEU A 124 -9.84 -7.69 8.68
CA LEU A 124 -10.99 -8.58 8.54
C LEU A 124 -11.77 -8.80 9.86
N GLY A 125 -11.15 -8.48 11.01
CA GLY A 125 -11.76 -8.53 12.36
C GLY A 125 -11.99 -7.17 12.99
#